data_AF-A0A6I1Z6I5-F1
#
_entry.id   AF-A0A6I1Z6I5-F1
#
_cell.length_a   1.000
_cell.length_b   1.000
_cell.length_c   1.000
_cell.angle_alpha   90.00
_cell.angle_beta   90.00
_cell.angle_gamma   90.00
#
_symmetry.space_group_name_H-M   'P 1'
#
loop_
_entity.id
_entity.type
_entity.pdbx_description
1 polymer ?
#
loop_
_entity_poly.entity_id
_entity_poly.type
_entity_poly.pdbx_seq_one_letter_code
_entity_poly.pdbx_strand_id
1 'polypeptide(L)'
;MNLVEEYAHTDVGRALGQHGERMVMEGFARSEFILKGQETNEYRGMKWTETEHDMDMIFERDGQAYGIEVKNTLTYMEYNEFKIKIRLCEKLGIRPVFAVRMIPTHWIDELRRKGGFALILKYQLYPWGLKDLAKRIVEKLELPVDTPRRLEDGTMERFEKWHKKRVK
;
A
#
# COMPACT_ATOMS: atom_id res chain seq x y z
N MET A 1 13.22 10.65 -26.39
CA MET A 1 12.28 10.01 -25.46
C MET A 1 11.37 11.10 -24.92
N ASN A 2 10.07 11.01 -25.19
CA ASN A 2 9.09 11.92 -24.58
C ASN A 2 9.01 11.61 -23.08
N LEU A 3 8.71 12.60 -22.24
CA LEU A 3 8.52 12.43 -20.80
C LEU A 3 7.54 11.29 -20.48
N VAL A 4 6.54 11.11 -21.34
CA VAL A 4 5.58 10.01 -21.25
C VAL A 4 6.22 8.64 -21.33
N GLU A 5 7.11 8.45 -22.30
CA GLU A 5 7.82 7.18 -22.50
C GLU A 5 8.82 6.92 -21.37
N GLU A 6 9.46 7.98 -20.87
CA GLU A 6 10.42 7.91 -19.77
C GLU A 6 9.77 7.51 -18.45
N TYR A 7 8.63 8.12 -18.09
CA TYR A 7 7.93 7.73 -16.86
C TYR A 7 7.21 6.37 -16.98
N ALA A 8 6.74 6.02 -18.19
CA ALA A 8 6.06 4.74 -18.44
C ALA A 8 7.04 3.57 -18.61
N HIS A 9 8.35 3.84 -18.56
CA HIS A 9 9.37 2.82 -18.66
C HIS A 9 9.24 1.79 -17.52
N THR A 10 9.37 0.51 -17.85
CA THR A 10 9.13 -0.61 -16.92
C THR A 10 10.03 -0.55 -15.70
N ASP A 11 11.30 -0.15 -15.88
CA ASP A 11 12.25 0.00 -14.76
C ASP A 11 11.86 1.14 -13.81
N VAL A 12 11.29 2.23 -14.32
CA VAL A 12 10.75 3.32 -13.48
C VAL A 12 9.54 2.80 -12.71
N GLY A 13 8.61 2.11 -13.39
CA GLY A 13 7.46 1.48 -12.75
C GLY A 13 7.85 0.52 -11.62
N ARG A 14 8.86 -0.32 -11.84
CA ARG A 14 9.39 -1.26 -10.84
C ARG A 14 10.03 -0.55 -9.66
N ALA A 15 10.87 0.45 -9.92
CA ALA A 15 11.50 1.26 -8.88
C ALA A 15 10.46 1.99 -8.01
N LEU A 16 9.38 2.47 -8.63
CA LEU A 16 8.27 3.11 -7.92
C LEU A 16 7.50 2.14 -7.04
N GLY A 17 7.20 0.93 -7.54
CA GLY A 17 6.56 -0.13 -6.74
C GLY A 17 7.38 -0.45 -5.48
N GLN A 18 8.64 -0.84 -5.68
CA GLN A 18 9.56 -1.20 -4.60
C GLN A 18 9.78 -0.07 -3.60
N HIS A 19 9.88 1.18 -4.08
CA HIS A 19 10.03 2.32 -3.19
C HIS A 19 8.76 2.58 -2.36
N GLY A 20 7.58 2.45 -2.98
CA GLY A 20 6.30 2.54 -2.28
C GLY A 20 6.19 1.52 -1.14
N GLU A 21 6.52 0.26 -1.41
CA GLU A 21 6.52 -0.81 -0.41
C GLU A 21 7.48 -0.51 0.75
N ARG A 22 8.71 -0.08 0.44
CA ARG A 22 9.71 0.29 1.47
C ARG A 22 9.23 1.44 2.34
N MET A 23 8.61 2.46 1.76
CA MET A 23 8.07 3.62 2.49
C MET A 23 6.94 3.22 3.43
N VAL A 24 6.05 2.33 2.98
CA VAL A 24 4.99 1.78 3.81
C VAL A 24 5.59 0.92 4.93
N MET A 25 6.54 0.05 4.62
CA MET A 25 7.23 -0.78 5.60
C MET A 25 7.92 0.06 6.69
N GLU A 26 8.64 1.12 6.31
CA GLU A 26 9.26 2.06 7.25
C GLU A 26 8.21 2.75 8.12
N GLY A 27 7.11 3.20 7.53
CA GLY A 27 5.99 3.83 8.26
C GLY A 27 5.43 2.92 9.34
N PHE A 28 5.15 1.66 9.00
CA PHE A 28 4.66 0.66 9.96
C PHE A 28 5.70 0.34 11.05
N ALA A 29 6.97 0.17 10.67
CA ALA A 29 8.04 -0.10 11.63
C ALA A 29 8.24 1.04 12.64
N ARG A 30 8.20 2.31 12.17
CA ARG A 30 8.29 3.50 13.02
C ARG A 30 7.10 3.67 13.96
N SER A 31 5.94 3.14 13.57
CA SER A 31 4.75 3.05 14.41
C SER A 31 4.69 1.71 15.20
N GLU A 32 5.83 1.05 15.42
CA GLU A 32 5.99 -0.13 16.29
C GLU A 32 5.15 -1.36 15.88
N PHE A 33 4.76 -1.45 14.60
CA PHE A 33 4.17 -2.67 14.07
C PHE A 33 5.26 -3.67 13.71
N ILE A 34 5.09 -4.91 14.16
CA ILE A 34 6.05 -5.99 13.95
C ILE A 34 5.74 -6.69 12.64
N LEU A 35 6.71 -6.75 11.73
CA LEU A 35 6.60 -7.50 10.48
C LEU A 35 6.54 -9.01 10.78
N LYS A 36 5.52 -9.68 10.24
CA LYS A 36 5.28 -11.13 10.39
C LYS A 36 5.48 -11.91 9.10
N GLY A 37 5.41 -11.25 7.95
CA GLY A 37 5.62 -11.87 6.63
C GLY A 37 5.71 -10.82 5.54
N GLN A 38 6.39 -11.16 4.45
CA GLN A 38 6.48 -10.38 3.20
C GLN A 38 6.15 -11.33 2.05
N GLU A 39 5.47 -10.82 1.03
CA GLU A 39 5.10 -11.58 -0.17
C GLU A 39 4.56 -12.96 0.20
N THR A 40 3.51 -12.98 1.04
CA THR A 40 3.00 -14.23 1.61
C THR A 40 1.48 -14.32 1.64
N ASN A 41 0.98 -15.54 1.44
CA ASN A 41 -0.41 -15.93 1.56
C ASN A 41 -0.69 -16.83 2.77
N GLU A 42 0.22 -16.84 3.74
CA GLU A 42 0.14 -17.66 4.95
C GLU A 42 0.32 -16.81 6.21
N TYR A 43 -0.46 -17.11 7.24
CA TYR A 43 -0.34 -16.47 8.55
C TYR A 43 -0.85 -17.38 9.67
N ARG A 44 -0.05 -17.55 10.72
CA ARG A 44 -0.38 -18.38 11.91
C ARG A 44 -0.91 -19.78 11.56
N GLY A 45 -0.29 -20.44 10.56
CA GLY A 45 -0.67 -21.77 10.10
C GLY A 45 -1.92 -21.83 9.22
N MET A 46 -2.57 -20.70 8.96
CA MET A 46 -3.64 -20.58 7.97
C MET A 46 -3.01 -20.20 6.63
N LYS A 47 -3.38 -20.91 5.56
CA LYS A 47 -2.89 -20.65 4.20
C LYS A 47 -4.04 -20.40 3.24
N TRP A 48 -3.84 -19.47 2.32
CA TRP A 48 -4.71 -19.26 1.17
C TRP A 48 -4.30 -20.17 0.02
N THR A 49 -5.28 -20.84 -0.58
CA THR A 49 -5.04 -21.87 -1.63
C THR A 49 -5.92 -21.70 -2.86
N GLU A 50 -6.80 -20.68 -2.90
CA GLU A 50 -7.72 -20.51 -4.04
C GLU A 50 -7.03 -19.86 -5.25
N THR A 51 -5.99 -19.06 -5.02
CA THR A 51 -5.20 -18.39 -6.07
C THR A 51 -3.73 -18.27 -5.65
N GLU A 52 -2.88 -17.88 -6.59
CA GLU A 52 -1.44 -17.60 -6.35
C GLU A 52 -1.18 -16.20 -5.78
N HIS A 53 -2.21 -15.51 -5.26
CA HIS A 53 -2.03 -14.16 -4.76
C HIS A 53 -1.46 -14.20 -3.33
N ASP A 54 -0.53 -13.28 -3.07
CA ASP A 54 0.07 -13.03 -1.75
C ASP A 54 -0.38 -11.68 -1.20
N MET A 55 -0.11 -11.37 0.06
CA MET A 55 -0.09 -9.98 0.55
C MET A 55 1.35 -9.47 0.50
N ASP A 56 1.56 -8.20 0.16
CA ASP A 56 2.91 -7.63 0.13
C ASP A 56 3.58 -7.72 1.51
N MET A 57 2.83 -7.42 2.57
CA MET A 57 3.31 -7.50 3.95
C MET A 57 2.20 -7.94 4.91
N ILE A 58 2.59 -8.60 6.00
CA ILE A 58 1.73 -8.80 7.17
C ILE A 58 2.39 -8.17 8.39
N PHE A 59 1.67 -7.29 9.07
CA PHE A 59 2.11 -6.62 10.30
C PHE A 59 1.23 -6.96 11.49
N GLU A 60 1.81 -6.99 12.69
CA GLU A 60 1.08 -7.20 13.94
C GLU A 60 1.44 -6.15 14.99
N ARG A 61 0.43 -5.67 15.73
CA ARG A 61 0.60 -4.84 16.94
C ARG A 61 -0.60 -5.06 17.85
N ASP A 62 -0.37 -5.11 19.17
CA ASP A 62 -1.43 -5.23 20.19
C ASP A 62 -2.39 -6.40 19.93
N GLY A 63 -1.85 -7.54 19.49
CA GLY A 63 -2.59 -8.75 19.14
C GLY A 63 -3.44 -8.66 17.87
N GLN A 64 -3.40 -7.52 17.16
CA GLN A 64 -4.10 -7.30 15.90
C GLN A 64 -3.16 -7.45 14.71
N ALA A 65 -3.61 -8.20 13.69
CA ALA A 65 -2.85 -8.46 12.47
C ALA A 65 -3.48 -7.79 11.24
N TYR A 66 -2.62 -7.32 10.34
CA TYR A 66 -2.97 -6.52 9.17
C TYR A 66 -2.25 -7.05 7.94
N GLY A 67 -3.00 -7.44 6.91
CA GLY A 67 -2.45 -7.71 5.59
C GLY A 67 -2.39 -6.40 4.81
N ILE A 68 -1.20 -5.99 4.39
CA ILE A 68 -0.96 -4.74 3.69
C ILE A 68 -0.72 -5.01 2.22
N GLU A 69 -1.47 -4.31 1.37
CA GLU A 69 -1.27 -4.26 -0.08
C GLU A 69 -0.90 -2.83 -0.48
N VAL A 70 0.17 -2.67 -1.25
CA VAL A 70 0.74 -1.38 -1.63
C VAL A 70 0.54 -1.14 -3.12
N LYS A 71 -0.03 0.03 -3.47
CA LYS A 71 -0.13 0.44 -4.88
C LYS A 71 0.37 1.86 -5.05
N ASN A 72 1.64 1.95 -5.44
CA ASN A 72 2.31 3.22 -5.75
C ASN A 72 2.43 3.49 -7.27
N THR A 73 2.13 2.53 -8.13
CA THR A 73 2.19 2.72 -9.59
C THR A 73 0.99 3.50 -10.12
N LEU A 74 1.07 3.99 -11.37
CA LEU A 74 -0.01 4.74 -12.04
C LEU A 74 -1.21 3.85 -12.37
N THR A 75 -0.94 2.60 -12.76
CA THR A 75 -1.97 1.62 -13.08
C THR A 75 -2.86 1.37 -11.88
N TYR A 76 -4.17 1.52 -12.08
CA TYR A 76 -5.16 1.19 -11.07
C TYR A 76 -5.10 -0.32 -10.77
N MET A 77 -5.35 -0.67 -9.51
CA MET A 77 -5.55 -2.06 -9.12
C MET A 77 -6.81 -2.59 -9.81
N GLU A 78 -6.74 -3.83 -10.30
CA GLU A 78 -7.92 -4.49 -10.86
C GLU A 78 -8.92 -4.81 -9.75
N TYR A 79 -10.21 -4.58 -10.00
CA TYR A 79 -11.24 -4.80 -8.96
C TYR A 79 -11.28 -6.25 -8.47
N ASN A 80 -10.97 -7.20 -9.36
CA ASN A 80 -10.92 -8.60 -8.98
C ASN A 80 -9.76 -8.90 -8.02
N GLU A 81 -8.58 -8.32 -8.26
CA GLU A 81 -7.41 -8.42 -7.39
C GLU A 81 -7.75 -7.86 -6.00
N PHE A 82 -8.37 -6.67 -5.95
CA PHE A 82 -8.85 -6.06 -4.70
C PHE A 82 -9.75 -7.01 -3.89
N LYS A 83 -10.76 -7.62 -4.53
CA LYS A 83 -11.66 -8.58 -3.86
C LYS A 83 -10.93 -9.85 -3.42
N ILE A 84 -9.99 -10.37 -4.22
CA ILE A 84 -9.20 -11.54 -3.87
C ILE A 84 -8.38 -11.26 -2.60
N LYS A 85 -7.67 -10.13 -2.54
CA LYS A 85 -6.84 -9.75 -1.38
C LYS A 85 -7.66 -9.56 -0.10
N ILE A 86 -8.89 -9.04 -0.21
CA ILE A 86 -9.83 -8.99 0.92
C ILE A 86 -10.20 -10.40 1.41
N ARG A 87 -10.60 -11.30 0.51
CA ARG A 87 -10.96 -12.70 0.88
C ARG A 87 -9.76 -13.47 1.43
N LEU A 88 -8.57 -13.23 0.89
CA LEU A 88 -7.32 -13.76 1.41
C LEU A 88 -7.16 -13.33 2.86
N CYS A 89 -7.27 -12.03 3.16
CA CYS A 89 -7.19 -11.54 4.54
C CYS A 89 -8.26 -12.16 5.45
N GLU A 90 -9.51 -12.29 4.98
CA GLU A 90 -10.58 -12.96 5.72
C GLU A 90 -10.22 -14.42 6.04
N LYS A 91 -9.68 -15.18 5.08
CA LYS A 91 -9.22 -16.57 5.28
C LYS A 91 -8.11 -16.68 6.32
N LEU A 92 -7.17 -15.73 6.29
CA LEU A 92 -6.03 -15.67 7.22
C LEU A 92 -6.40 -15.13 8.60
N GLY A 93 -7.62 -14.61 8.80
CA GLY A 93 -8.04 -13.99 10.05
C GLY A 93 -7.32 -12.66 10.34
N ILE A 94 -6.87 -11.96 9.29
CA ILE A 94 -6.19 -10.66 9.38
C ILE A 94 -7.04 -9.55 8.74
N ARG A 95 -6.79 -8.29 9.09
CA ARG A 95 -7.54 -7.17 8.53
C ARG A 95 -6.87 -6.63 7.26
N PRO A 96 -7.60 -6.46 6.14
CA PRO A 96 -7.02 -5.92 4.91
C PRO A 96 -6.75 -4.42 5.02
N VAL A 97 -5.56 -4.00 4.61
CA VAL A 97 -5.15 -2.60 4.52
C VAL A 97 -4.59 -2.33 3.14
N PHE A 98 -5.11 -1.32 2.46
CA PHE A 98 -4.65 -0.93 1.13
C PHE A 98 -3.94 0.42 1.21
N ALA A 99 -2.61 0.41 1.11
CA ALA A 99 -1.75 1.58 1.07
C ALA A 99 -1.58 2.04 -0.38
N VAL A 100 -2.46 2.94 -0.81
CA VAL A 100 -2.67 3.25 -2.23
C VAL A 100 -2.66 4.76 -2.45
N ARG A 101 -2.20 5.21 -3.61
CA ARG A 101 -2.26 6.64 -3.97
C ARG A 101 -3.69 7.17 -3.87
N MET A 102 -4.61 6.48 -4.55
CA MET A 102 -6.04 6.75 -4.58
C MET A 102 -6.78 5.44 -4.91
N ILE A 103 -8.03 5.31 -4.48
CA ILE A 103 -8.93 4.19 -4.84
C ILE A 103 -10.38 4.72 -4.84
N PRO A 104 -11.30 4.17 -5.67
CA PRO A 104 -12.66 4.65 -5.72
C PRO A 104 -13.38 4.59 -4.36
N THR A 105 -14.20 5.61 -4.05
CA THR A 105 -14.92 5.71 -2.76
C THR A 105 -15.76 4.47 -2.44
N HIS A 106 -16.42 3.90 -3.45
CA HIS A 106 -17.24 2.70 -3.25
C HIS A 106 -16.41 1.45 -2.85
N TRP A 107 -15.13 1.36 -3.24
CA TRP A 107 -14.23 0.30 -2.78
C TRP A 107 -13.77 0.56 -1.34
N ILE A 108 -13.57 1.83 -0.96
CA ILE A 108 -13.28 2.20 0.44
C ILE A 108 -14.44 1.78 1.34
N ASP A 109 -15.68 2.03 0.92
CA ASP A 109 -16.86 1.62 1.66
C ASP A 109 -16.99 0.10 1.78
N GLU A 110 -16.71 -0.62 0.69
CA GLU A 110 -16.66 -2.09 0.71
C GLU A 110 -15.59 -2.62 1.66
N LEU A 111 -14.36 -2.12 1.56
CA LEU A 111 -13.26 -2.47 2.45
C LEU A 111 -13.61 -2.21 3.91
N ARG A 112 -14.22 -1.06 4.20
CA ARG A 112 -14.64 -0.67 5.56
C ARG A 112 -15.71 -1.63 6.11
N ARG A 113 -16.67 -2.06 5.29
CA ARG A 113 -17.68 -3.07 5.69
C ARG A 113 -17.06 -4.42 6.00
N LYS A 114 -15.94 -4.75 5.38
CA LYS A 114 -15.12 -5.94 5.68
C LYS A 114 -14.12 -5.73 6.82
N GLY A 115 -14.19 -4.60 7.52
CA GLY A 115 -13.33 -4.30 8.66
C GLY A 115 -11.90 -3.88 8.31
N GLY A 116 -11.64 -3.56 7.04
CA GLY A 116 -10.35 -3.09 6.55
C GLY A 116 -10.15 -1.57 6.61
N PHE A 117 -9.03 -1.11 6.03
CA PHE A 117 -8.64 0.30 6.00
C PHE A 117 -7.95 0.72 4.70
N ALA A 118 -8.36 1.84 4.12
CA ALA A 118 -7.65 2.46 2.99
C ALA A 118 -6.66 3.52 3.52
N LEU A 119 -5.37 3.24 3.42
CA LEU A 119 -4.30 4.18 3.73
C LEU A 119 -3.97 4.99 2.47
N ILE A 120 -4.71 6.08 2.27
CA ILE A 120 -4.54 6.96 1.10
C ILE A 120 -3.24 7.74 1.20
N LEU A 121 -2.34 7.52 0.24
CA LEU A 121 -1.03 8.18 0.12
C LEU A 121 -1.10 9.51 -0.65
N LYS A 122 -2.14 9.70 -1.46
CA LYS A 122 -2.41 10.87 -2.33
C LYS A 122 -1.41 11.08 -3.48
N TYR A 123 -0.12 10.91 -3.23
CA TYR A 123 0.95 11.12 -4.20
C TYR A 123 1.56 9.79 -4.65
N GLN A 124 2.05 9.77 -5.88
CA GLN A 124 3.02 8.77 -6.31
C GLN A 124 4.38 9.09 -5.69
N LEU A 125 4.92 8.15 -4.92
CA LEU A 125 6.15 8.34 -4.16
C LEU A 125 7.34 7.91 -5.02
N TYR A 126 8.17 8.87 -5.42
CA TYR A 126 9.37 8.62 -6.21
C TYR A 126 10.60 8.47 -5.30
N PRO A 127 11.49 7.52 -5.59
CA PRO A 127 12.81 7.49 -4.98
C PRO A 127 13.52 8.83 -5.18
N TRP A 128 14.30 9.27 -4.18
CA TRP A 128 15.04 10.52 -4.24
C TRP A 128 15.95 10.64 -5.48
N GLY A 129 16.53 9.51 -5.94
CA GLY A 129 17.37 9.47 -7.15
C GLY A 129 16.63 9.85 -8.44
N LEU A 130 15.30 9.86 -8.45
CA LEU A 130 14.47 10.24 -9.59
C LEU A 130 13.83 11.63 -9.41
N LYS A 131 14.38 12.47 -8.54
CA LYS A 131 13.80 13.79 -8.21
C LYS A 131 13.64 14.71 -9.43
N ASP A 132 14.59 14.71 -10.35
CA ASP A 132 14.51 15.55 -11.55
C ASP A 132 13.40 15.08 -12.49
N LEU A 133 13.19 13.76 -12.59
CA LEU A 133 12.07 13.18 -13.33
C LEU A 133 10.74 13.56 -12.67
N ALA A 134 10.61 13.38 -11.34
CA ALA A 134 9.42 13.76 -10.58
C ALA A 134 9.07 15.24 -10.76
N LYS A 135 10.07 16.14 -10.68
CA LYS A 135 9.88 17.57 -10.91
C LYS A 135 9.34 17.86 -12.32
N ARG A 136 9.93 17.24 -13.34
CA ARG A 136 9.45 17.38 -14.74
C ARG A 136 8.02 16.87 -14.92
N ILE A 137 7.65 15.80 -14.23
CA ILE A 137 6.29 15.25 -14.26
C ILE A 137 5.28 16.23 -13.65
N VAL A 138 5.59 16.80 -12.49
CA VAL A 138 4.72 17.81 -11.87
C VAL A 138 4.59 19.04 -12.76
N GLU A 139 5.70 19.57 -13.29
CA GLU A 139 5.71 20.80 -14.08
C GLU A 139 5.03 20.67 -15.44
N LYS A 140 5.10 19.49 -16.08
CA LYS A 140 4.63 19.30 -17.46
C LYS A 140 3.33 18.52 -17.58
N LEU A 141 3.04 17.63 -16.63
CA LEU A 141 1.89 16.73 -16.68
C LEU A 141 0.91 16.96 -15.52
N GLU A 142 1.27 17.82 -14.56
CA GLU A 142 0.44 18.16 -13.38
C GLU A 142 -0.01 16.94 -12.57
N LEU A 143 0.76 15.84 -12.65
CA LEU A 143 0.45 14.61 -11.93
C LEU A 143 0.86 14.75 -10.45
N PRO A 144 0.07 14.17 -9.51
CA PRO A 144 0.36 14.22 -8.08
C PRO A 144 1.52 13.27 -7.74
N VAL A 145 2.73 13.76 -7.93
CA VAL A 145 3.99 13.07 -7.67
C VAL A 145 4.74 13.80 -6.56
N ASP A 146 5.41 13.04 -5.69
CA ASP A 146 6.31 13.58 -4.68
C ASP A 146 7.56 12.70 -4.52
N THR A 147 8.61 13.23 -3.89
CA THR A 147 9.88 12.54 -3.60
C THR A 147 10.20 12.54 -2.10
N PRO A 148 9.26 12.08 -1.24
CA PRO A 148 9.44 12.20 0.19
C PRO A 148 10.49 11.19 0.69
N ARG A 149 11.18 11.55 1.78
CA ARG A 149 12.12 10.65 2.44
C ARG A 149 11.45 9.64 3.36
N ARG A 150 10.21 9.92 3.77
CA ARG A 150 9.38 9.12 4.68
C ARG A 150 7.91 9.45 4.44
N LEU A 151 6.98 8.56 4.81
CA LEU A 151 5.55 8.90 4.78
C LEU A 151 5.25 10.12 5.66
N GLU A 152 4.30 10.95 5.22
CA GLU A 152 3.81 12.07 6.03
C GLU A 152 3.31 11.55 7.38
N ASP A 153 3.67 12.23 8.47
CA ASP A 153 3.31 11.80 9.82
C ASP A 153 1.77 11.66 9.97
N GLY A 154 1.02 12.58 9.36
CA GLY A 154 -0.44 12.54 9.31
C GLY A 154 -1.04 11.33 8.57
N THR A 155 -0.28 10.65 7.72
CA THR A 155 -0.73 9.44 7.02
C THR A 155 -0.76 8.24 7.95
N MET A 156 0.33 7.98 8.67
CA MET A 156 0.37 6.90 9.67
C MET A 156 -0.50 7.21 10.88
N GLU A 157 -0.61 8.47 11.31
CA GLU A 157 -1.52 8.86 12.40
C GLU A 157 -2.98 8.45 12.14
N ARG A 158 -3.46 8.55 10.90
CA ARG A 158 -4.83 8.11 10.54
C ARG A 158 -5.00 6.62 10.77
N PHE A 159 -4.00 5.83 10.37
CA PHE A 159 -4.01 4.39 10.60
C PHE A 159 -3.92 4.06 12.09
N GLU A 160 -3.03 4.70 12.84
CA GLU A 160 -2.89 4.49 14.28
C GLU A 160 -4.16 4.85 15.06
N LYS A 161 -4.82 5.97 14.70
CA LYS A 161 -6.13 6.34 15.25
C LYS A 161 -7.19 5.28 14.96
N TRP A 162 -7.16 4.66 13.79
CA TRP A 162 -8.08 3.58 13.42
C TRP A 162 -7.75 2.26 14.14
N HIS A 163 -6.48 1.94 14.31
CA HIS A 163 -5.96 0.80 15.06
C HIS A 163 -6.35 0.88 16.54
N LYS A 164 -6.10 2.01 17.20
CA LYS A 164 -6.41 2.23 18.63
C LYS A 164 -7.89 2.04 18.97
N LYS A 165 -8.80 2.33 18.03
CA LYS A 165 -10.25 2.06 18.20
C LYS A 165 -10.61 0.57 18.20
N ARG A 166 -9.67 -0.31 17.87
CA ARG A 166 -9.84 -1.77 17.73
C ARG A 166 -9.03 -2.57 18.74
N VAL A 167 -8.09 -1.92 19.41
CA VAL A 167 -7.43 -2.48 20.60
C VAL A 167 -8.40 -2.25 21.76
N LYS A 168 -8.69 -3.31 22.51
CA LYS A 168 -9.50 -3.24 23.73
C LYS A 168 -8.59 -3.04 24.93
#